data_AF-A0A380SYV3-F1
#
_entry.id   AF-A0A380SYV3-F1
#
_cell.length_a   1.000
_cell.length_b   1.000
_cell.length_c   1.000
_cell.angle_alpha   90.00
_cell.angle_beta   90.00
_cell.angle_gamma   90.00
#
_symmetry.space_group_name_H-M   'P 1'
#
loop_
_entity.id
_entity.type
_entity.pdbx_description
1 polymer ?
#
loop_
_entity_poly.entity_id
_entity_poly.type
_entity_poly.pdbx_seq_one_letter_code
_entity_poly.pdbx_strand_id
1 'polypeptide(L)'
;MLAVLDMHQDDAALPKRVSHHSINQHLRGPMQLASVLLWFYAAPSLADSGPCEQLRQTTPAYPVDVSQLRALGDCAMPERPGEAVVYYQAAEDLGDSGSRLPLAQALEASGDSIAALAIWKSLADSEWTASARLTAARSALNADNSYLAHTYWKQATPVTADDWALGAAIAQRELQEQDAMDYQRQVLKQQPRADRYYAAAVTAAQSGHLQQSTAWLAEAVRLAPQQPRYSADYGMRLAGAEDQATRARSIPYLERATRALPEDYRIGEALAWRYVEVENNRAARKALRRVLDVEQELVDGDQVFGSLAARTYHQRRVHEALSRRDSITLASTWAPAGMPTNDNVRDDRKERRGTSQNVQMAMWDHALGDEPSRNGRTLSVYGRVLFAGTGRTDYAHSMGTGVGLRYKPFGTRNINLYSELYHQRQIDDAQYGGLTLGQLISPSKVGDNYGDLRGHAETSNDLLLRATASFLDQGKWRNDWRADEDEWDERFLYHDAAWWTRAGDHQWLSRYQRGHTWKLPSDTAQTLMPYGFLEFSSQDPSNDWRQDLRTGLGLRWQWWFDDDRYNAYRGSLKVRAEYQQSLGGNLYEHANGLLLGAELTI
;
A
#
# COMPACT_ATOMS: atom_id res chain seq x y z
N MET A 1 -26.81 44.96 31.80
CA MET A 1 -27.46 43.71 32.27
C MET A 1 -26.75 42.57 31.55
N LEU A 2 -25.62 42.07 32.09
CA LEU A 2 -25.53 40.96 33.08
C LEU A 2 -26.11 39.67 32.48
N ALA A 3 -25.47 38.49 32.42
CA ALA A 3 -24.19 37.94 32.91
C ALA A 3 -24.04 36.54 32.20
N VAL A 4 -22.90 36.09 31.66
CA VAL A 4 -21.80 35.30 32.27
C VAL A 4 -22.14 33.80 32.54
N LEU A 5 -21.16 32.91 32.20
CA LEU A 5 -20.95 31.45 32.47
C LEU A 5 -21.45 30.46 31.37
N ASP A 6 -20.76 29.39 30.97
CA ASP A 6 -19.41 28.86 31.26
C ASP A 6 -19.03 27.76 30.22
N MET A 7 -17.73 27.45 30.21
CA MET A 7 -16.90 26.48 29.48
C MET A 7 -17.37 25.02 29.32
N HIS A 8 -17.08 24.43 28.15
CA HIS A 8 -16.31 23.15 27.92
C HIS A 8 -16.06 23.00 26.39
N GLN A 9 -14.82 23.14 25.89
CA GLN A 9 -13.89 22.03 25.55
C GLN A 9 -14.55 20.82 24.89
N ASP A 10 -14.38 20.67 23.57
CA ASP A 10 -14.00 19.39 22.96
C ASP A 10 -13.46 19.55 21.52
N ASP A 11 -12.49 18.70 21.23
CA ASP A 11 -11.54 18.67 20.13
C ASP A 11 -12.13 18.24 18.77
N ALA A 12 -11.60 18.81 17.67
CA ALA A 12 -11.55 18.11 16.38
C ALA A 12 -10.35 18.60 15.56
N ALA A 13 -9.26 17.87 15.72
CA ALA A 13 -7.96 18.16 15.13
C ALA A 13 -7.94 18.02 13.59
N LEU A 14 -7.24 18.98 12.97
CA LEU A 14 -6.80 19.03 11.58
C LEU A 14 -6.05 17.74 11.16
N PRO A 15 -6.27 17.17 9.96
CA PRO A 15 -5.47 16.05 9.48
C PRO A 15 -4.09 16.55 9.03
N LYS A 16 -3.07 16.21 9.85
CA LYS A 16 -1.65 16.44 9.59
C LYS A 16 -1.15 15.57 8.43
N ARG A 17 -0.14 16.10 7.74
CA ARG A 17 0.71 15.46 6.73
C ARG A 17 1.01 14.00 7.09
N VAL A 18 0.87 13.11 6.11
CA VAL A 18 1.44 11.75 6.14
C VAL A 18 2.96 11.90 6.25
N SER A 19 3.48 11.81 7.47
CA SER A 19 4.90 11.72 7.77
C SER A 19 5.33 10.26 7.74
N HIS A 20 6.64 10.04 7.61
CA HIS A 20 7.36 8.75 7.59
C HIS A 20 7.23 7.94 8.92
N HIS A 21 6.02 7.83 9.48
CA HIS A 21 5.76 7.28 10.82
C HIS A 21 4.91 6.01 10.81
N SER A 22 4.41 5.55 9.67
CA SER A 22 3.62 4.30 9.60
C SER A 22 4.47 3.02 9.74
N ILE A 23 5.79 3.11 9.68
CA ILE A 23 6.70 1.97 9.96
C ILE A 23 6.98 1.82 11.47
N ASN A 24 6.75 2.86 12.28
CA ASN A 24 7.10 2.86 13.71
C ASN A 24 5.98 2.39 14.66
N GLN A 25 4.77 2.12 14.17
CA GLN A 25 3.71 1.52 14.99
C GLN A 25 3.86 -0.01 15.17
N HIS A 26 4.78 -0.64 14.45
CA HIS A 26 5.00 -2.10 14.47
C HIS A 26 5.63 -2.64 15.78
N LEU A 27 5.84 -1.80 16.80
CA LEU A 27 6.42 -2.21 18.09
C LEU A 27 5.61 -1.77 19.32
N ARG A 28 4.42 -1.16 19.14
CA ARG A 28 3.63 -0.59 20.27
C ARG A 28 2.18 -1.09 20.39
N GLY A 29 1.72 -1.99 19.52
CA GLY A 29 0.45 -2.72 19.71
C GLY A 29 0.70 -4.07 20.41
N PRO A 30 -0.24 -4.60 21.21
CA PRO A 30 -0.04 -5.83 21.98
C PRO A 30 0.01 -7.01 21.02
N MET A 31 1.19 -7.31 20.50
CA MET A 31 1.48 -8.66 20.00
C MET A 31 1.27 -9.57 21.20
N GLN A 32 0.19 -10.36 21.14
CA GLN A 32 -0.03 -11.46 22.06
C GLN A 32 1.28 -12.21 22.20
N LEU A 33 1.88 -12.08 23.38
CA LEU A 33 3.08 -12.77 23.82
C LEU A 33 2.73 -14.25 23.88
N ALA A 34 2.73 -14.91 22.71
CA ALA A 34 3.04 -16.32 22.65
C ALA A 34 4.52 -16.41 23.04
N SER A 35 4.71 -16.63 24.34
CA SER A 35 5.94 -16.90 25.05
C SER A 35 6.98 -17.57 24.15
N VAL A 36 7.91 -16.77 23.61
CA VAL A 36 9.23 -17.30 23.20
C VAL A 36 10.03 -17.43 24.49
N LEU A 37 9.58 -18.35 25.35
CA LEU A 37 10.40 -18.93 26.40
C LEU A 37 11.35 -19.89 25.67
N LEU A 38 12.46 -19.36 25.18
CA LEU A 38 13.61 -20.20 24.89
C LEU A 38 14.13 -20.70 26.25
N TRP A 39 13.65 -21.89 26.60
CA TRP A 39 14.25 -22.76 27.59
C TRP A 39 15.69 -23.05 27.14
N PHE A 40 16.64 -22.31 27.70
CA PHE A 40 18.00 -22.80 27.84
C PHE A 40 18.22 -23.00 29.34
N TYR A 41 17.79 -24.17 29.81
CA TYR A 41 18.41 -24.75 30.99
C TYR A 41 19.90 -24.90 30.67
N ALA A 42 20.73 -24.13 31.35
CA ALA A 42 22.10 -24.56 31.61
C ALA A 42 21.96 -25.85 32.42
N ALA A 43 21.97 -27.00 31.73
CA ALA A 43 21.97 -28.30 32.36
C ALA A 43 23.15 -28.34 33.34
N PRO A 44 22.93 -28.51 34.66
CA PRO A 44 23.97 -29.04 35.49
C PRO A 44 24.34 -30.41 34.90
N SER A 45 25.64 -30.67 34.83
CA SER A 45 26.24 -31.92 34.37
C SER A 45 25.39 -33.13 34.73
N LEU A 46 25.19 -34.03 33.75
CA LEU A 46 24.69 -35.39 33.92
C LEU A 46 25.08 -35.95 35.30
N ALA A 47 24.16 -35.89 36.27
CA ALA A 47 24.20 -36.81 37.38
C ALA A 47 23.97 -38.18 36.73
N ASP A 48 24.91 -39.11 36.94
CA ASP A 48 24.89 -40.44 36.35
C ASP A 48 23.47 -41.01 36.33
N SER A 49 22.96 -41.35 35.14
CA SER A 49 21.58 -41.81 34.96
C SER A 49 21.29 -43.14 35.66
N GLY A 50 22.32 -43.94 35.92
CA GLY A 50 22.22 -45.23 36.61
C GLY A 50 21.70 -45.12 38.06
N PRO A 51 22.34 -44.33 38.94
CA PRO A 51 21.87 -44.10 40.32
C PRO A 51 20.43 -43.58 40.43
N CYS A 52 20.00 -42.66 39.57
CA CYS A 52 18.66 -42.07 39.62
C CYS A 52 17.55 -43.02 39.14
N GLU A 53 17.88 -43.97 38.27
CA GLU A 53 16.95 -45.02 37.85
C GLU A 53 16.83 -46.10 38.92
N GLN A 54 17.95 -46.49 39.54
CA GLN A 54 17.97 -47.43 40.65
C GLN A 54 17.26 -46.90 41.90
N LEU A 55 17.41 -45.61 42.21
CA LEU A 55 16.67 -44.95 43.29
C LEU A 55 15.16 -45.03 43.05
N ARG A 56 14.69 -44.71 41.84
CA ARG A 56 13.25 -44.81 41.50
C ARG A 56 12.69 -46.23 41.60
N GLN A 57 13.48 -47.26 41.31
CA GLN A 57 13.05 -48.66 41.39
C GLN A 57 13.04 -49.22 42.81
N THR A 58 13.85 -48.66 43.71
CA THR A 58 14.00 -49.14 45.10
C THR A 58 13.18 -48.34 46.12
N THR A 59 12.74 -47.14 45.75
CA THR A 59 11.91 -46.29 46.61
C THR A 59 10.45 -46.75 46.61
N PRO A 60 9.80 -46.89 47.78
CA PRO A 60 8.37 -47.22 47.85
C PRO A 60 7.51 -46.13 47.19
N ALA A 61 6.30 -46.49 46.78
CA ALA A 61 5.36 -45.59 46.07
C ALA A 61 5.02 -44.31 46.86
N TYR A 62 5.19 -44.32 48.20
CA TYR A 62 5.00 -43.18 49.09
C TYR A 62 6.23 -43.04 50.01
N PRO A 63 7.31 -42.39 49.55
CA PRO A 63 8.47 -42.13 50.38
C PRO A 63 8.12 -41.10 51.45
N VAL A 64 8.42 -41.43 52.71
CA VAL A 64 8.23 -40.55 53.87
C VAL A 64 9.56 -40.09 54.48
N ASP A 65 10.68 -40.57 53.94
CA ASP A 65 12.00 -40.16 54.38
C ASP A 65 12.45 -38.91 53.62
N VAL A 66 12.87 -37.88 54.37
CA VAL A 66 13.30 -36.58 53.84
C VAL A 66 14.47 -36.72 52.86
N SER A 67 15.44 -37.58 53.15
CA SER A 67 16.62 -37.74 52.30
C SER A 67 16.29 -38.43 50.98
N GLN A 68 15.37 -39.40 51.01
CA GLN A 68 14.83 -40.05 49.81
C GLN A 68 14.02 -39.08 48.96
N LEU A 69 13.13 -38.28 49.58
CA LEU A 69 12.35 -37.27 48.88
C LEU A 69 13.24 -36.24 48.19
N ARG A 70 14.24 -35.71 48.88
CA ARG A 70 15.19 -34.77 48.27
C ARG A 70 15.95 -35.38 47.10
N ALA A 71 16.46 -36.60 47.26
CA ALA A 71 17.19 -37.30 46.20
C ALA A 71 16.30 -37.61 44.98
N LEU A 72 15.02 -37.95 45.20
CA LEU A 72 14.05 -38.08 44.11
C LEU A 72 13.79 -36.75 43.40
N GLY A 73 13.72 -35.65 44.14
CA GLY A 73 13.66 -34.29 43.60
C GLY A 73 14.86 -33.97 42.72
N ASP A 74 16.07 -34.23 43.22
CA ASP A 74 17.33 -33.97 42.50
C ASP A 74 17.40 -34.77 41.18
N CYS A 75 16.96 -36.03 41.21
CA CYS A 75 16.86 -36.89 40.03
C CYS A 75 15.75 -36.48 39.06
N ALA A 76 14.67 -35.85 39.54
CA ALA A 76 13.55 -35.43 38.71
C ALA A 76 13.79 -34.05 38.06
N MET A 77 14.52 -33.15 38.73
CA MET A 77 14.64 -31.74 38.33
C MET A 77 15.06 -31.52 36.86
N PRO A 78 16.07 -32.23 36.30
CA PRO A 78 16.55 -31.95 34.94
C PRO A 78 15.53 -32.23 33.82
N GLU A 79 14.66 -33.22 34.00
CA GLU A 79 13.73 -33.69 32.95
C GLU A 79 12.26 -33.42 33.30
N ARG A 80 11.92 -33.43 34.58
CA ARG A 80 10.55 -33.38 35.11
C ARG A 80 10.48 -32.39 36.28
N PRO A 81 10.70 -31.09 36.04
CA PRO A 81 10.73 -30.09 37.10
C PRO A 81 9.43 -30.03 37.91
N GLY A 82 8.27 -30.22 37.28
CA GLY A 82 6.98 -30.28 38.00
C GLY A 82 6.86 -31.45 38.98
N GLU A 83 7.50 -32.59 38.70
CA GLU A 83 7.56 -33.73 39.64
C GLU A 83 8.56 -33.46 40.77
N ALA A 84 9.68 -32.81 40.46
CA ALA A 84 10.65 -32.38 41.46
C ALA A 84 10.02 -31.42 42.49
N VAL A 85 9.15 -30.50 42.06
CA VAL A 85 8.37 -29.64 42.96
C VAL A 85 7.61 -30.47 44.01
N VAL A 86 6.94 -31.55 43.59
CA VAL A 86 6.17 -32.39 44.51
C VAL A 86 7.08 -33.03 45.56
N TYR A 87 8.23 -33.57 45.15
CA TYR A 87 9.16 -34.22 46.09
C TYR A 87 9.81 -33.22 47.05
N TYR A 88 10.25 -32.06 46.57
CA TYR A 88 10.85 -31.04 47.42
C TYR A 88 9.82 -30.40 48.37
N GLN A 89 8.58 -30.18 47.92
CA GLN A 89 7.50 -29.70 48.77
C GLN A 89 7.18 -30.71 49.88
N ALA A 90 7.08 -32.00 49.55
CA ALA A 90 6.88 -33.05 50.54
C ALA A 90 8.03 -33.15 51.55
N ALA A 91 9.28 -32.93 51.11
CA ALA A 91 10.43 -32.85 52.01
C ALA A 91 10.35 -31.63 52.94
N GLU A 92 9.99 -30.45 52.41
CA GLU A 92 9.82 -29.22 53.20
C GLU A 92 8.70 -29.36 54.23
N ASP A 93 7.56 -29.98 53.86
CA ASP A 93 6.43 -30.22 54.76
C ASP A 93 6.81 -31.13 55.95
N LEU A 94 7.85 -31.97 55.79
CA LEU A 94 8.44 -32.80 56.83
C LEU A 94 9.54 -32.08 57.64
N GLY A 95 9.73 -30.78 57.41
CA GLY A 95 10.67 -29.92 58.14
C GLY A 95 12.04 -29.75 57.50
N ASP A 96 12.21 -30.14 56.23
CA ASP A 96 13.49 -30.03 55.54
C ASP A 96 13.78 -28.62 54.99
N SER A 97 14.56 -27.84 55.72
CA SER A 97 15.03 -26.54 55.22
C SER A 97 15.94 -26.68 54.00
N GLY A 98 16.65 -27.80 53.83
CA GLY A 98 17.59 -28.00 52.73
C GLY A 98 16.93 -28.15 51.35
N SER A 99 15.64 -28.46 51.30
CA SER A 99 14.88 -28.61 50.05
C SER A 99 14.29 -27.29 49.54
N ARG A 100 14.32 -26.21 50.32
CA ARG A 100 13.72 -24.91 49.94
C ARG A 100 14.35 -24.28 48.70
N LEU A 101 15.68 -24.26 48.64
CA LEU A 101 16.39 -23.68 47.50
C LEU A 101 16.12 -24.50 46.21
N PRO A 102 16.28 -25.84 46.19
CA PRO A 102 15.89 -26.67 45.05
C PRO A 102 14.40 -26.58 44.69
N LEU A 103 13.50 -26.44 45.68
CA LEU A 103 12.06 -26.23 45.44
C LEU A 103 11.81 -24.94 44.67
N ALA A 104 12.41 -23.81 45.07
CA ALA A 104 12.25 -22.55 44.37
C ALA A 104 12.79 -22.61 42.93
N GLN A 105 13.89 -23.34 42.71
CA GLN A 105 14.43 -23.59 41.38
C GLN A 105 13.51 -24.48 40.54
N ALA A 106 12.94 -25.54 41.13
CA ALA A 106 12.01 -26.44 40.47
C ALA A 106 10.68 -25.75 40.12
N LEU A 107 10.19 -24.84 40.97
CA LEU A 107 9.01 -24.02 40.71
C LEU A 107 9.23 -23.10 39.52
N GLU A 108 10.35 -22.37 39.49
CA GLU A 108 10.74 -21.56 38.32
C GLU A 108 10.85 -22.43 37.06
N ALA A 109 11.46 -23.61 37.18
CA ALA A 109 11.59 -24.56 36.08
C ALA A 109 10.27 -25.08 35.53
N SER A 110 9.30 -25.26 36.41
CA SER A 110 7.95 -25.70 36.03
C SER A 110 7.08 -24.55 35.48
N GLY A 111 7.55 -23.31 35.58
CA GLY A 111 6.84 -22.11 35.12
C GLY A 111 6.03 -21.38 36.20
N ASP A 112 6.06 -21.81 37.46
CA ASP A 112 5.39 -21.13 38.58
C ASP A 112 6.34 -20.12 39.27
N SER A 113 6.63 -19.05 38.53
CA SER A 113 7.53 -17.99 39.00
C SER A 113 6.98 -17.18 40.19
N ILE A 114 5.66 -17.18 40.41
CA ILE A 114 5.03 -16.47 41.53
C ILE A 114 5.26 -17.25 42.83
N ALA A 115 5.01 -18.56 42.83
CA ALA A 115 5.30 -19.41 43.98
C ALA A 115 6.80 -19.45 44.28
N ALA A 116 7.65 -19.56 43.24
CA ALA A 116 9.10 -19.48 43.39
C ALA A 116 9.51 -18.17 44.09
N LEU A 117 8.94 -17.02 43.68
CA LEU A 117 9.25 -15.71 44.26
C LEU A 117 8.89 -15.60 45.75
N ALA A 118 7.83 -16.26 46.20
CA ALA A 118 7.48 -16.31 47.61
C ALA A 118 8.58 -17.01 48.43
N ILE A 119 9.10 -18.13 47.93
CA ILE A 119 10.19 -18.86 48.58
C ILE A 119 11.49 -18.05 48.55
N TRP A 120 11.84 -17.45 47.39
CA TRP A 120 13.02 -16.60 47.24
C TRP A 120 13.07 -15.48 48.30
N LYS A 121 11.95 -14.84 48.61
CA LYS A 121 11.86 -13.78 49.62
C LYS A 121 12.08 -14.26 51.07
N SER A 122 11.96 -15.56 51.32
CA SER A 122 12.04 -16.18 52.65
C SER A 122 13.37 -16.87 52.96
N LEU A 123 14.28 -16.95 51.98
CA LEU A 123 15.59 -17.59 52.15
C LEU A 123 16.51 -16.78 53.08
N ALA A 124 17.32 -17.49 53.87
CA ALA A 124 18.33 -16.88 54.72
C ALA A 124 19.54 -16.39 53.90
N ASP A 125 20.26 -15.38 54.41
CA ASP A 125 21.45 -14.79 53.74
C ASP A 125 22.51 -15.84 53.36
N SER A 126 22.66 -16.90 54.16
CA SER A 126 23.60 -17.99 53.93
C SER A 126 23.26 -18.89 52.75
N GLU A 127 22.00 -18.90 52.28
CA GLU A 127 21.51 -19.78 51.21
C GLU A 127 21.68 -19.15 49.81
N TRP A 128 22.01 -17.85 49.77
CA TRP A 128 22.13 -17.10 48.51
C TRP A 128 23.46 -17.34 47.79
N THR A 129 23.42 -18.17 46.75
CA THR A 129 24.50 -18.30 45.75
C THR A 129 24.30 -17.34 44.57
N ALA A 130 25.35 -17.11 43.77
CA ALA A 130 25.23 -16.31 42.54
C ALA A 130 24.18 -16.88 41.57
N SER A 131 24.15 -18.21 41.41
CA SER A 131 23.14 -18.90 40.59
C SER A 131 21.72 -18.79 41.16
N ALA A 132 21.57 -18.90 42.49
CA ALA A 132 20.28 -18.68 43.15
C ALA A 132 19.76 -17.25 42.92
N ARG A 133 20.63 -16.23 43.00
CA ARG A 133 20.27 -14.84 42.72
C ARG A 133 19.84 -14.62 41.27
N LEU A 134 20.51 -15.23 40.29
CA LEU A 134 20.10 -15.14 38.88
C LEU A 134 18.75 -15.83 38.62
N THR A 135 18.50 -16.97 39.26
CA THR A 135 17.22 -17.68 39.16
C THR A 135 16.10 -16.88 39.83
N ALA A 136 16.35 -16.33 41.02
CA ALA A 136 15.42 -15.44 41.70
C ALA A 136 15.12 -14.17 40.89
N ALA A 137 16.13 -13.60 40.21
CA ALA A 137 15.93 -12.48 39.31
C ALA A 137 15.01 -12.84 38.12
N ARG A 138 15.17 -14.05 37.55
CA ARG A 138 14.25 -14.57 36.51
C ARG A 138 12.84 -14.73 37.04
N SER A 139 12.66 -15.37 38.20
CA SER A 139 11.35 -15.54 38.83
C SER A 139 10.68 -14.20 39.12
N ALA A 140 11.42 -13.23 39.64
CA ALA A 140 10.92 -11.89 39.90
C ALA A 140 10.48 -11.17 38.61
N LEU A 141 11.25 -11.30 37.52
CA LEU A 141 10.89 -10.71 36.22
C LEU A 141 9.62 -11.35 35.65
N ASN A 142 9.53 -12.68 35.69
CA ASN A 142 8.38 -13.44 35.20
C ASN A 142 7.11 -13.20 36.05
N ALA A 143 7.26 -12.93 37.34
CA ALA A 143 6.18 -12.51 38.25
C ALA A 143 5.87 -10.99 38.19
N ASP A 144 6.33 -10.31 37.14
CA ASP A 144 6.12 -8.88 36.88
C ASP A 144 6.64 -7.93 37.99
N ASN A 145 7.70 -8.32 38.67
CA ASN A 145 8.40 -7.50 39.66
C ASN A 145 9.81 -7.13 39.17
N SER A 146 9.87 -6.18 38.23
CA SER A 146 11.12 -5.77 37.58
C SER A 146 12.14 -5.17 38.56
N TYR A 147 11.69 -4.42 39.56
CA TYR A 147 12.56 -3.81 40.58
C TYR A 147 13.30 -4.87 41.40
N LEU A 148 12.59 -5.91 41.85
CA LEU A 148 13.20 -6.99 42.61
C LEU A 148 14.11 -7.85 41.71
N ALA A 149 13.71 -8.04 40.45
CA ALA A 149 14.54 -8.72 39.45
C ALA A 149 15.89 -8.01 39.26
N HIS A 150 15.87 -6.68 39.10
CA HIS A 150 17.08 -5.87 38.97
C HIS A 150 17.96 -5.98 40.22
N THR A 151 17.35 -5.94 41.40
CA THR A 151 18.06 -6.05 42.68
C THR A 151 18.83 -7.37 42.77
N TYR A 152 18.16 -8.50 42.54
CA TYR A 152 18.80 -9.81 42.56
C TYR A 152 19.85 -9.98 41.48
N TRP A 153 19.60 -9.48 40.26
CA TRP A 153 20.54 -9.56 39.15
C TRP A 153 21.84 -8.79 39.43
N LYS A 154 21.77 -7.56 39.97
CA LYS A 154 22.95 -6.77 40.33
C LYS A 154 23.80 -7.44 41.42
N GLN A 155 23.15 -8.09 42.39
CA GLN A 155 23.85 -8.79 43.47
C GLN A 155 24.53 -10.09 43.02
N ALA A 156 24.09 -10.69 41.91
CA ALA A 156 24.67 -11.93 41.39
C ALA A 156 26.01 -11.74 40.67
N THR A 157 26.31 -10.53 40.21
CA THR A 157 27.43 -10.20 39.31
C THR A 157 27.37 -11.02 38.00
N PRO A 158 26.74 -10.51 36.93
CA PRO A 158 26.57 -11.25 35.67
C PRO A 158 27.92 -11.56 35.00
N VAL A 159 28.15 -12.83 34.64
CA VAL A 159 29.41 -13.26 34.01
C VAL A 159 29.19 -13.89 32.64
N THR A 160 28.07 -14.57 32.42
CA THR A 160 27.75 -15.24 31.15
C THR A 160 26.89 -14.37 30.23
N ALA A 161 26.83 -14.74 28.95
CA ALA A 161 25.95 -14.09 27.98
C ALA A 161 24.46 -14.20 28.39
N ASP A 162 24.06 -15.30 29.04
CA ASP A 162 22.69 -15.48 29.54
C ASP A 162 22.37 -14.58 30.73
N ASP A 163 23.35 -14.35 31.60
CA ASP A 163 23.21 -13.42 32.72
C ASP A 163 23.03 -12.00 32.19
N TRP A 164 23.83 -11.58 31.21
CA TRP A 164 23.68 -10.28 30.57
C TRP A 164 22.36 -10.16 29.79
N ALA A 165 21.87 -11.24 29.18
CA ALA A 165 20.59 -11.26 28.49
C ALA A 165 19.40 -11.10 29.46
N LEU A 166 19.49 -11.68 30.67
CA LEU A 166 18.52 -11.42 31.74
C LEU A 166 18.54 -9.94 32.15
N GLY A 167 19.72 -9.36 32.32
CA GLY A 167 19.87 -7.94 32.61
C GLY A 167 19.22 -7.06 31.54
N ALA A 168 19.44 -7.36 30.26
CA ALA A 168 18.82 -6.64 29.15
C ALA A 168 17.29 -6.71 29.21
N ALA A 169 16.71 -7.89 29.48
CA ALA A 169 15.26 -8.06 29.60
C ALA A 169 14.67 -7.30 30.80
N ILE A 170 15.38 -7.28 31.94
CA ILE A 170 15.00 -6.48 33.12
C ILE A 170 15.00 -4.98 32.77
N ALA A 171 16.09 -4.49 32.18
CA ALA A 171 16.23 -3.08 31.80
C ALA A 171 15.14 -2.65 30.79
N GLN A 172 14.76 -3.53 29.85
CA GLN A 172 13.63 -3.28 28.94
C GLN A 172 12.30 -3.14 29.69
N ARG A 173 12.03 -4.01 30.67
CA ARG A 173 10.79 -3.95 31.48
C ARG A 173 10.74 -2.67 32.33
N GLU A 174 11.90 -2.19 32.77
CA GLU A 174 12.04 -0.93 33.52
C GLU A 174 12.11 0.32 32.63
N LEU A 175 12.00 0.19 31.30
CA LEU A 175 12.13 1.28 30.34
C LEU A 175 13.51 1.99 30.40
N GLN A 176 14.55 1.29 30.85
CA GLN A 176 15.94 1.75 30.86
C GLN A 176 16.60 1.42 29.51
N GLU A 177 16.27 2.21 28.49
CA GLU A 177 16.64 1.96 27.10
C GLU A 177 18.15 1.84 26.87
N GLN A 178 18.96 2.69 27.51
CA GLN A 178 20.42 2.69 27.36
C GLN A 178 21.06 1.45 28.00
N ASP A 179 20.64 1.10 29.23
CA ASP A 179 21.16 -0.06 29.94
C ASP A 179 20.82 -1.36 29.20
N ALA A 180 19.59 -1.47 28.67
CA ALA A 180 19.20 -2.59 27.83
C ALA A 180 20.11 -2.75 26.61
N MET A 181 20.48 -1.65 25.95
CA MET A 181 21.37 -1.65 24.79
C MET A 181 22.81 -2.03 25.17
N ASP A 182 23.32 -1.53 26.29
CA ASP A 182 24.66 -1.85 26.78
C ASP A 182 24.78 -3.31 27.20
N TYR A 183 23.76 -3.85 27.87
CA TYR A 183 23.71 -5.26 28.23
C TYR A 183 23.65 -6.14 26.98
N GLN A 184 22.86 -5.80 25.96
CA GLN A 184 22.88 -6.52 24.68
C GLN A 184 24.27 -6.50 24.00
N ARG A 185 25.01 -5.39 24.09
CA ARG A 185 26.40 -5.35 23.59
C ARG A 185 27.31 -6.31 24.35
N GLN A 186 27.14 -6.48 25.66
CA GLN A 186 27.88 -7.47 26.44
C GLN A 186 27.53 -8.90 26.02
N VAL A 187 26.24 -9.20 25.82
CA VAL A 187 25.78 -10.50 25.30
C VAL A 187 26.51 -10.83 24.00
N LEU A 188 26.50 -9.90 23.04
CA LEU A 188 27.11 -10.10 21.73
C LEU A 188 28.65 -10.21 21.79
N LYS A 189 29.29 -9.51 22.73
CA LYS A 189 30.75 -9.59 22.94
C LYS A 189 31.17 -10.97 23.42
N GLN A 190 30.37 -11.60 24.29
CA GLN A 190 30.68 -12.92 24.85
C GLN A 190 30.29 -14.06 23.91
N GLN A 191 29.10 -13.99 23.30
CA GLN A 191 28.57 -15.05 22.49
C GLN A 191 27.85 -14.52 21.22
N PRO A 192 28.61 -14.17 20.17
CA PRO A 192 28.05 -13.68 18.92
C PRO A 192 27.38 -14.82 18.13
N ARG A 193 26.07 -14.99 18.31
CA ARG A 193 25.24 -16.00 17.63
C ARG A 193 24.01 -15.35 16.99
N ALA A 194 23.45 -16.00 15.97
CA ALA A 194 22.33 -15.47 15.21
C ALA A 194 21.12 -15.10 16.07
N ASP A 195 20.76 -15.97 17.03
CA ASP A 195 19.65 -15.76 17.97
C ASP A 195 19.89 -14.56 18.90
N ARG A 196 21.13 -14.34 19.35
CA ARG A 196 21.51 -13.18 20.17
C ARG A 196 21.48 -11.88 19.37
N TYR A 197 21.99 -11.89 18.14
CA TYR A 197 21.89 -10.74 17.24
C TYR A 197 20.43 -10.39 16.93
N TYR A 198 19.56 -11.38 16.77
CA TYR A 198 18.13 -11.16 16.59
C TYR A 198 17.49 -10.53 17.84
N ALA A 199 17.75 -11.07 19.04
CA ALA A 199 17.23 -10.52 20.30
C ALA A 199 17.71 -9.08 20.56
N ALA A 200 19.00 -8.82 20.29
CA ALA A 200 19.57 -7.48 20.37
C ALA A 200 18.91 -6.53 19.35
N ALA A 201 18.67 -6.98 18.12
CA ALA A 201 17.96 -6.21 17.11
C ALA A 201 16.54 -5.84 17.57
N VAL A 202 15.77 -6.77 18.15
CA VAL A 202 14.43 -6.49 18.69
C VAL A 202 14.51 -5.43 19.79
N THR A 203 15.46 -5.58 20.72
CA THR A 203 15.70 -4.60 21.81
C THR A 203 15.97 -3.21 21.25
N ALA A 204 16.91 -3.09 20.31
CA ALA A 204 17.22 -1.82 19.67
C ALA A 204 16.03 -1.21 18.92
N ALA A 205 15.14 -2.03 18.36
CA ALA A 205 13.96 -1.53 17.69
C ALA A 205 12.98 -0.89 18.68
N GLN A 206 12.73 -1.58 19.80
CA GLN A 206 11.81 -1.13 20.86
C GLN A 206 12.29 0.17 21.50
N SER A 207 13.60 0.34 21.66
CA SER A 207 14.25 1.57 22.15
C SER A 207 14.43 2.66 21.09
N GLY A 208 13.83 2.52 19.89
CA GLY A 208 13.91 3.53 18.81
C GLY A 208 15.25 3.61 18.07
N HIS A 209 16.24 2.76 18.37
CA HIS A 209 17.54 2.68 17.71
C HIS A 209 17.50 1.88 16.39
N LEU A 210 16.69 2.33 15.43
CA LEU A 210 16.39 1.60 14.19
C LEU A 210 17.61 1.25 13.33
N GLN A 211 18.62 2.12 13.26
CA GLN A 211 19.85 1.87 12.50
C GLN A 211 20.64 0.71 13.09
N GLN A 212 20.89 0.75 14.40
CA GLN A 212 21.59 -0.33 15.12
C GLN A 212 20.82 -1.64 15.05
N SER A 213 19.49 -1.54 15.21
CA SER A 213 18.58 -2.67 15.09
C SER A 213 18.68 -3.34 13.71
N THR A 214 18.74 -2.55 12.64
CA THR A 214 18.91 -3.06 11.27
C THR A 214 20.30 -3.67 11.05
N ALA A 215 21.35 -3.09 11.63
CA ALA A 215 22.70 -3.64 11.56
C ALA A 215 22.84 -5.00 12.27
N TRP A 216 22.30 -5.12 13.49
CA TRP A 216 22.29 -6.40 14.21
C TRP A 216 21.43 -7.46 13.52
N LEU A 217 20.29 -7.06 12.94
CA LEU A 217 19.46 -8.00 12.21
C LEU A 217 20.13 -8.49 10.92
N ALA A 218 20.87 -7.63 10.23
CA ALA A 218 21.68 -8.04 9.08
C ALA A 218 22.68 -9.14 9.46
N GLU A 219 23.29 -9.03 10.64
CA GLU A 219 24.22 -10.02 11.17
C GLU A 219 23.53 -11.33 11.58
N ALA A 220 22.33 -11.26 12.17
CA ALA A 220 21.51 -12.44 12.44
C ALA A 220 21.20 -13.22 11.15
N VAL A 221 20.83 -12.53 10.07
CA VAL A 221 20.58 -13.14 8.75
C VAL A 221 21.87 -13.70 8.14
N ARG A 222 23.01 -13.03 8.33
CA ARG A 222 24.31 -13.51 7.84
C ARG A 222 24.71 -14.83 8.49
N LEU A 223 24.50 -14.96 9.80
CA LEU A 223 24.86 -16.15 10.59
C LEU A 223 23.86 -17.30 10.41
N ALA A 224 22.57 -17.01 10.20
CA ALA A 224 21.52 -18.02 10.00
C ALA A 224 20.63 -17.68 8.79
N PRO A 225 21.16 -17.79 7.54
CA PRO A 225 20.44 -17.36 6.35
C PRO A 225 19.19 -18.19 6.04
N GLN A 226 19.12 -19.42 6.53
CA GLN A 226 17.97 -20.30 6.31
C GLN A 226 16.80 -19.97 7.24
N GLN A 227 16.99 -19.11 8.25
CA GLN A 227 15.95 -18.87 9.22
C GLN A 227 14.91 -17.87 8.67
N PRO A 228 13.66 -18.31 8.42
CA PRO A 228 12.68 -17.51 7.68
C PRO A 228 12.36 -16.17 8.35
N ARG A 229 12.18 -16.21 9.68
CA ARG A 229 11.82 -15.03 10.47
C ARG A 229 12.87 -13.92 10.41
N TYR A 230 14.16 -14.27 10.41
CA TYR A 230 15.23 -13.28 10.32
C TYR A 230 15.24 -12.61 8.94
N SER A 231 15.05 -13.41 7.87
CA SER A 231 14.94 -12.88 6.50
C SER A 231 13.70 -12.03 6.32
N ALA A 232 12.57 -12.41 6.92
CA ALA A 232 11.32 -11.65 6.90
C ALA A 232 11.51 -10.26 7.52
N ASP A 233 11.95 -10.20 8.77
CA ASP A 233 12.11 -8.94 9.50
C ASP A 233 13.15 -8.03 8.83
N TYR A 234 14.25 -8.62 8.33
CA TYR A 234 15.29 -7.85 7.64
C TYR A 234 14.81 -7.32 6.29
N GLY A 235 14.15 -8.18 5.51
CA GLY A 235 13.53 -7.81 4.25
C GLY A 235 12.52 -6.67 4.42
N MET A 236 11.66 -6.76 5.43
CA MET A 236 10.65 -5.73 5.73
C MET A 236 11.28 -4.40 6.13
N ARG A 237 12.37 -4.40 6.92
CA ARG A 237 13.10 -3.15 7.26
C ARG A 237 13.74 -2.50 6.05
N LEU A 238 14.40 -3.30 5.21
CA LEU A 238 14.99 -2.80 3.97
C LEU A 238 13.90 -2.25 3.04
N ALA A 239 12.76 -2.94 2.94
CA ALA A 239 11.60 -2.53 2.14
C ALA A 239 10.97 -1.20 2.61
N GLY A 240 11.12 -0.85 3.89
CA GLY A 240 10.68 0.41 4.47
C GLY A 240 11.69 1.56 4.39
N ALA A 241 12.88 1.34 3.83
CA ALA A 241 13.92 2.37 3.74
C ALA A 241 13.50 3.54 2.81
N GLU A 242 14.02 4.74 3.07
CA GLU A 242 13.75 5.93 2.26
C GLU A 242 14.38 5.85 0.86
N ASP A 243 15.56 5.25 0.77
CA ASP A 243 16.32 5.08 -0.46
C ASP A 243 15.84 3.87 -1.29
N GLN A 244 15.66 4.09 -2.59
CA GLN A 244 15.19 3.06 -3.51
C GLN A 244 16.21 1.93 -3.68
N ALA A 245 17.51 2.22 -3.70
CA ALA A 245 18.53 1.18 -3.84
C ALA A 245 18.53 0.23 -2.63
N THR A 246 18.33 0.77 -1.43
CA THR A 246 18.19 0.00 -0.19
C THR A 246 16.90 -0.82 -0.18
N ARG A 247 15.77 -0.26 -0.65
CA ARG A 247 14.54 -1.03 -0.83
C ARG A 247 14.70 -2.18 -1.81
N ALA A 248 15.40 -1.99 -2.92
CA ALA A 248 15.65 -3.05 -3.90
C ALA A 248 16.44 -4.23 -3.30
N ARG A 249 17.37 -3.96 -2.35
CA ARG A 249 18.12 -5.02 -1.64
C ARG A 249 17.25 -5.93 -0.77
N SER A 250 16.00 -5.56 -0.47
CA SER A 250 15.06 -6.39 0.29
C SER A 250 14.56 -7.61 -0.48
N ILE A 251 14.52 -7.55 -1.83
CA ILE A 251 13.89 -8.56 -2.70
C ILE A 251 14.34 -10.00 -2.37
N PRO A 252 15.64 -10.36 -2.34
CA PRO A 252 16.05 -11.74 -2.08
C PRO A 252 15.64 -12.25 -0.69
N TYR A 253 15.56 -11.37 0.31
CA TYR A 253 15.12 -11.73 1.67
C TYR A 253 13.61 -11.94 1.72
N LEU A 254 12.85 -11.06 1.08
CA LEU A 254 11.39 -11.19 0.95
C LEU A 254 11.00 -12.42 0.12
N GLU A 255 11.73 -12.75 -0.95
CA GLU A 255 11.50 -13.98 -1.74
C GLU A 255 11.71 -15.25 -0.90
N ARG A 256 12.71 -15.27 -0.01
CA ARG A 256 12.94 -16.39 0.90
C ARG A 256 11.84 -16.45 1.97
N ALA A 257 11.53 -15.31 2.58
CA ALA A 257 10.50 -15.21 3.60
C ALA A 257 9.13 -15.62 3.08
N THR A 258 8.69 -15.10 1.92
CA THR A 258 7.40 -15.44 1.31
C THR A 258 7.32 -16.92 0.91
N ARG A 259 8.44 -17.60 0.64
CA ARG A 259 8.42 -19.05 0.36
C ARG A 259 8.22 -19.88 1.63
N ALA A 260 8.80 -19.44 2.74
CA ALA A 260 8.76 -20.15 4.01
C ALA A 260 7.55 -19.80 4.89
N LEU A 261 6.97 -18.61 4.70
CA LEU A 261 5.78 -18.10 5.40
C LEU A 261 4.72 -17.72 4.34
N PRO A 262 4.13 -18.70 3.65
CA PRO A 262 3.23 -18.44 2.54
C PRO A 262 1.93 -17.73 2.90
N GLU A 263 1.50 -17.85 4.15
CA GLU A 263 0.29 -17.27 4.75
C GLU A 263 0.47 -15.79 5.14
N ASP A 264 1.70 -15.31 5.32
CA ASP A 264 1.94 -13.90 5.63
C ASP A 264 1.88 -13.05 4.35
N TYR A 265 0.66 -12.65 4.02
CA TYR A 265 0.35 -11.82 2.86
C TYR A 265 1.12 -10.49 2.86
N ARG A 266 1.53 -9.96 4.01
CA ARG A 266 2.21 -8.65 4.13
C ARG A 266 3.60 -8.70 3.52
N ILE A 267 4.29 -9.82 3.72
CA ILE A 267 5.61 -10.06 3.14
C ILE A 267 5.47 -10.17 1.61
N GLY A 268 4.44 -10.89 1.14
CA GLY A 268 4.13 -11.01 -0.29
C GLY A 268 3.77 -9.67 -0.94
N GLU A 269 3.01 -8.83 -0.24
CA GLU A 269 2.65 -7.49 -0.70
C GLU A 269 3.88 -6.59 -0.78
N ALA A 270 4.71 -6.58 0.27
CA ALA A 270 5.97 -5.83 0.25
C ALA A 270 6.85 -6.27 -0.93
N LEU A 271 6.95 -7.58 -1.18
CA LEU A 271 7.69 -8.13 -2.32
C LEU A 271 7.11 -7.64 -3.67
N ALA A 272 5.78 -7.66 -3.83
CA ALA A 272 5.12 -7.17 -5.02
C ALA A 272 5.47 -5.70 -5.33
N TRP A 273 5.40 -4.83 -4.31
CA TRP A 273 5.76 -3.41 -4.47
C TRP A 273 7.22 -3.22 -4.84
N ARG A 274 8.13 -4.02 -4.27
CA ARG A 274 9.55 -3.97 -4.65
C ARG A 274 9.78 -4.39 -6.09
N TYR A 275 9.05 -5.39 -6.59
CA TYR A 275 9.11 -5.76 -8.01
C TYR A 275 8.61 -4.65 -8.94
N VAL A 276 7.56 -3.91 -8.56
CA VAL A 276 7.10 -2.74 -9.33
C VAL A 276 8.19 -1.67 -9.40
N GLU A 277 8.84 -1.37 -8.27
CA GLU A 277 9.90 -0.35 -8.19
C GLU A 277 11.14 -0.69 -9.04
N VAL A 278 11.49 -1.97 -9.16
CA VAL A 278 12.61 -2.44 -10.01
C VAL A 278 12.18 -2.82 -11.42
N GLU A 279 10.96 -2.44 -11.82
CA GLU A 279 10.41 -2.66 -13.18
C GLU A 279 10.29 -4.15 -13.58
N ASN A 280 10.20 -5.06 -12.60
CA ASN A 280 9.97 -6.48 -12.83
C ASN A 280 8.47 -6.83 -12.76
N ASN A 281 7.72 -6.39 -13.76
CA ASN A 281 6.27 -6.51 -13.80
C ASN A 281 5.75 -7.94 -13.77
N ARG A 282 6.45 -8.89 -14.41
CA ARG A 282 6.06 -10.29 -14.40
C ARG A 282 6.06 -10.85 -12.99
N ALA A 283 7.13 -10.59 -12.24
CA ALA A 283 7.24 -11.01 -10.86
C ALA A 283 6.26 -10.26 -9.96
N ALA A 284 6.07 -8.95 -10.19
CA ALA A 284 5.07 -8.14 -9.48
C ALA A 284 3.66 -8.71 -9.64
N ARG A 285 3.22 -8.98 -10.88
CA ARG A 285 1.89 -9.56 -11.15
C ARG A 285 1.72 -10.93 -10.50
N LYS A 286 2.74 -11.78 -10.57
CA LYS A 286 2.72 -13.11 -9.93
C LYS A 286 2.59 -12.98 -8.41
N ALA A 287 3.34 -12.07 -7.79
CA ALA A 287 3.27 -11.80 -6.36
C ALA A 287 1.91 -11.21 -5.95
N LEU A 288 1.37 -10.25 -6.71
CA LEU A 288 0.04 -9.66 -6.46
C LEU A 288 -1.07 -10.71 -6.51
N ARG A 289 -1.10 -11.59 -7.52
CA ARG A 289 -2.11 -12.67 -7.60
C ARG A 289 -2.08 -13.55 -6.37
N ARG A 290 -0.87 -13.96 -5.95
CA ARG A 290 -0.69 -14.78 -4.77
C ARG A 290 -1.18 -14.09 -3.50
N VAL A 291 -0.86 -12.81 -3.31
CA VAL A 291 -1.32 -12.03 -2.15
C VAL A 291 -2.85 -11.93 -2.15
N LEU A 292 -3.45 -11.63 -3.30
CA LEU A 292 -4.90 -11.57 -3.46
C LEU A 292 -5.58 -12.92 -3.22
N ASP A 293 -4.92 -14.04 -3.54
CA ASP A 293 -5.42 -15.39 -3.25
C ASP A 293 -5.42 -15.65 -1.72
N VAL A 294 -4.36 -15.28 -1.00
CA VAL A 294 -4.25 -15.48 0.46
C VAL A 294 -5.18 -14.56 1.23
N GLU A 295 -5.31 -13.29 0.82
CA GLU A 295 -6.18 -12.32 1.51
C GLU A 295 -7.66 -12.69 1.47
N GLN A 296 -8.10 -13.44 0.45
CA GLN A 296 -9.48 -13.90 0.33
C GLN A 296 -9.89 -14.91 1.41
N GLU A 297 -8.92 -15.63 1.99
CA GLU A 297 -9.17 -16.62 3.03
C GLU A 297 -9.24 -16.00 4.43
N LEU A 298 -8.93 -14.71 4.56
CA LEU A 298 -9.02 -13.96 5.82
C LEU A 298 -10.49 -13.57 6.05
N VAL A 299 -11.19 -14.37 6.86
CA VAL A 299 -12.63 -14.23 7.12
C VAL A 299 -12.97 -12.91 7.82
N ASP A 300 -12.06 -12.34 8.62
CA ASP A 300 -12.22 -11.03 9.25
C ASP A 300 -10.82 -10.47 9.57
N GLY A 301 -10.26 -9.68 8.65
CA GLY A 301 -9.03 -8.95 8.94
C GLY A 301 -9.33 -7.75 9.83
N ASP A 302 -8.88 -7.79 11.08
CA ASP A 302 -8.86 -6.64 11.99
C ASP A 302 -8.47 -5.35 11.23
N GLN A 303 -9.32 -4.32 11.29
CA GLN A 303 -9.10 -2.99 10.67
C GLN A 303 -7.89 -2.23 11.27
N VAL A 304 -7.07 -2.89 12.09
CA VAL A 304 -5.89 -2.36 12.79
C VAL A 304 -4.90 -1.70 11.82
N PHE A 305 -4.92 -2.05 10.53
CA PHE A 305 -4.03 -1.50 9.51
C PHE A 305 -4.75 -0.77 8.35
N GLY A 306 -6.01 -0.36 8.57
CA GLY A 306 -6.85 0.31 7.57
C GLY A 306 -7.81 -0.62 6.86
N SER A 307 -8.55 -0.11 5.87
CA SER A 307 -9.55 -0.88 5.14
C SER A 307 -8.91 -1.95 4.25
N LEU A 308 -9.20 -3.22 4.56
CA LEU A 308 -8.81 -4.36 3.72
C LEU A 308 -9.35 -4.18 2.29
N ALA A 309 -10.59 -3.73 2.14
CA ALA A 309 -11.21 -3.50 0.83
C ALA A 309 -10.44 -2.46 -0.01
N ALA A 310 -9.99 -1.35 0.61
CA ALA A 310 -9.20 -0.33 -0.09
C ALA A 310 -7.84 -0.85 -0.55
N ARG A 311 -7.21 -1.66 0.32
CA ARG A 311 -5.92 -2.26 0.06
C ARG A 311 -5.99 -3.31 -1.05
N THR A 312 -6.95 -4.23 -0.98
CA THR A 312 -7.22 -5.20 -2.04
C THR A 312 -7.55 -4.49 -3.36
N TYR A 313 -8.36 -3.42 -3.33
CA TYR A 313 -8.62 -2.61 -4.53
C TYR A 313 -7.33 -2.01 -5.12
N HIS A 314 -6.46 -1.44 -4.28
CA HIS A 314 -5.18 -0.89 -4.73
C HIS A 314 -4.27 -1.95 -5.36
N GLN A 315 -4.16 -3.13 -4.76
CA GLN A 315 -3.42 -4.27 -5.32
C GLN A 315 -3.98 -4.71 -6.68
N ARG A 316 -5.30 -4.83 -6.78
CA ARG A 316 -5.99 -5.15 -8.04
C ARG A 316 -5.80 -4.07 -9.10
N ARG A 317 -5.81 -2.80 -8.72
CA ARG A 317 -5.59 -1.66 -9.63
C ARG A 317 -4.18 -1.64 -10.19
N VAL A 318 -3.18 -1.94 -9.37
CA VAL A 318 -1.80 -2.05 -9.85
C VAL A 318 -1.62 -3.29 -10.73
N HIS A 319 -2.17 -4.44 -10.34
CA HIS A 319 -2.12 -5.63 -11.20
C HIS A 319 -2.76 -5.37 -12.57
N GLU A 320 -3.93 -4.72 -12.59
CA GLU A 320 -4.63 -4.31 -13.81
C GLU A 320 -3.75 -3.40 -14.68
N ALA A 321 -3.19 -2.32 -14.13
CA ALA A 321 -2.31 -1.40 -14.86
C ALA A 321 -1.04 -2.06 -15.41
N LEU A 322 -0.48 -3.06 -14.71
CA LEU A 322 0.67 -3.85 -15.18
C LEU A 322 0.30 -4.87 -16.26
N SER A 323 -0.99 -5.16 -16.44
CA SER A 323 -1.49 -6.19 -17.36
C SER A 323 -2.19 -5.62 -18.60
N ARG A 324 -2.75 -4.41 -18.52
CA ARG A 324 -3.47 -3.76 -19.62
C ARG A 324 -2.50 -3.45 -20.77
N ARG A 325 -2.75 -4.08 -21.91
CA ARG A 325 -2.05 -3.79 -23.18
C ARG A 325 -2.87 -2.90 -24.08
N ASP A 326 -4.13 -3.27 -24.24
CA ASP A 326 -5.06 -2.57 -25.11
C ASP A 326 -6.03 -1.75 -24.28
N SER A 327 -6.31 -0.55 -24.74
CA SER A 327 -7.37 0.30 -24.21
C SER A 327 -8.16 0.87 -25.37
N ILE A 328 -9.49 0.84 -25.29
CA ILE A 328 -10.36 1.45 -26.28
C ILE A 328 -11.18 2.53 -25.58
N THR A 329 -11.21 3.73 -26.15
CA THR A 329 -12.04 4.83 -25.68
C THR A 329 -13.01 5.26 -26.77
N LEU A 330 -14.30 5.25 -26.47
CA LEU A 330 -15.36 5.79 -27.31
C LEU A 330 -15.95 7.01 -26.60
N ALA A 331 -16.00 8.15 -27.27
CA ALA A 331 -16.54 9.37 -26.69
C ALA A 331 -17.46 10.11 -27.65
N SER A 332 -18.54 10.65 -27.11
CA SER A 332 -19.54 11.43 -27.81
C SER A 332 -19.74 12.74 -27.04
N THR A 333 -19.61 13.88 -27.70
CA THR A 333 -19.85 15.19 -27.07
C THR A 333 -20.73 16.06 -27.95
N TRP A 334 -21.70 16.73 -27.34
CA TRP A 334 -22.58 17.72 -27.95
C TRP A 334 -22.39 19.03 -27.18
N ALA A 335 -21.93 20.07 -27.85
CA ALA A 335 -21.60 21.36 -27.25
C ALA A 335 -22.45 22.50 -27.82
N PRO A 336 -22.75 23.54 -27.01
CA PRO A 336 -23.57 24.67 -27.43
C PRO A 336 -22.88 25.55 -28.48
N ALA A 337 -21.56 25.65 -28.41
CA ALA A 337 -20.72 26.13 -29.48
C ALA A 337 -19.29 25.65 -29.30
N GLY A 338 -18.72 25.22 -30.43
CA GLY A 338 -17.30 24.98 -30.60
C GLY A 338 -16.70 23.92 -29.68
N MET A 339 -16.18 22.87 -30.29
CA MET A 339 -15.35 21.89 -29.61
C MET A 339 -13.88 22.18 -29.91
N PRO A 340 -12.96 21.90 -28.98
CA PRO A 340 -11.53 21.92 -29.24
C PRO A 340 -11.13 20.73 -30.15
N THR A 341 -11.59 20.74 -31.40
CA THR A 341 -11.19 19.81 -32.47
C THR A 341 -10.71 20.64 -33.65
N ASN A 342 -9.72 20.14 -34.39
CA ASN A 342 -9.05 20.86 -35.48
C ASN A 342 -10.02 21.64 -36.41
N ASP A 343 -9.63 22.87 -36.74
CA ASP A 343 -10.52 24.01 -36.99
C ASP A 343 -11.05 24.17 -38.42
N ASN A 344 -10.90 23.20 -39.33
CA ASN A 344 -11.34 23.42 -40.72
C ASN A 344 -12.86 23.37 -40.90
N VAL A 345 -13.60 22.82 -39.92
CA VAL A 345 -15.07 22.66 -39.97
C VAL A 345 -15.81 23.99 -39.76
N ARG A 346 -15.11 25.09 -39.54
CA ARG A 346 -15.70 26.36 -39.12
C ARG A 346 -15.66 27.38 -40.25
N ASP A 347 -16.83 27.95 -40.47
CA ASP A 347 -17.15 28.91 -41.52
C ASP A 347 -16.36 30.23 -41.39
N ASP A 348 -15.55 30.55 -42.40
CA ASP A 348 -14.71 31.76 -42.49
C ASP A 348 -15.52 33.06 -42.78
N ARG A 349 -16.86 32.99 -42.79
CA ARG A 349 -17.72 34.17 -43.03
C ARG A 349 -17.55 35.25 -41.95
N LYS A 350 -17.70 36.52 -42.38
CA LYS A 350 -17.51 37.74 -41.58
C LYS A 350 -18.57 37.99 -40.48
N GLU A 351 -19.72 37.33 -40.55
CA GLU A 351 -20.77 37.39 -39.52
C GLU A 351 -20.87 36.04 -38.80
N ARG A 352 -20.06 35.85 -37.77
CA ARG A 352 -19.96 34.59 -37.04
C ARG A 352 -21.02 34.52 -35.93
N ARG A 353 -21.70 33.38 -35.81
CA ARG A 353 -22.57 33.05 -34.67
C ARG A 353 -22.14 31.71 -34.10
N GLY A 354 -22.18 31.56 -32.78
CA GLY A 354 -21.95 30.27 -32.14
C GLY A 354 -22.98 29.24 -32.61
N THR A 355 -22.51 28.20 -33.30
CA THR A 355 -23.33 27.07 -33.75
C THR A 355 -23.04 25.85 -32.87
N SER A 356 -24.10 25.12 -32.49
CA SER A 356 -23.93 23.86 -31.76
C SER A 356 -23.08 22.90 -32.58
N GLN A 357 -22.26 22.09 -31.92
CA GLN A 357 -21.41 21.10 -32.58
C GLN A 357 -21.53 19.75 -31.87
N ASN A 358 -21.27 18.69 -32.61
CA ASN A 358 -21.14 17.35 -32.06
C ASN A 358 -19.85 16.69 -32.54
N VAL A 359 -19.22 15.93 -31.66
CA VAL A 359 -17.97 15.21 -31.92
C VAL A 359 -18.10 13.78 -31.42
N GLN A 360 -17.76 12.83 -32.28
CA GLN A 360 -17.68 11.41 -31.98
C GLN A 360 -16.23 10.97 -32.14
N MET A 361 -15.67 10.31 -31.15
CA MET A 361 -14.27 9.90 -31.12
C MET A 361 -14.18 8.43 -30.75
N ALA A 362 -13.37 7.69 -31.49
CA ALA A 362 -12.92 6.36 -31.14
C ALA A 362 -11.39 6.35 -31.08
N MET A 363 -10.82 5.88 -29.98
CA MET A 363 -9.38 5.75 -29.79
C MET A 363 -9.04 4.33 -29.38
N TRP A 364 -7.89 3.86 -29.85
CA TRP A 364 -7.27 2.60 -29.43
C TRP A 364 -5.81 2.89 -29.09
N ASP A 365 -5.39 2.47 -27.91
CA ASP A 365 -4.00 2.51 -27.45
C ASP A 365 -3.51 1.07 -27.23
N HIS A 366 -2.32 0.74 -27.74
CA HIS A 366 -1.64 -0.53 -27.56
C HIS A 366 -0.24 -0.34 -26.97
N ALA A 367 -0.03 -0.79 -25.74
CA ALA A 367 1.25 -0.70 -25.04
C ALA A 367 2.32 -1.60 -25.67
N LEU A 368 3.42 -0.97 -26.09
CA LEU A 368 4.57 -1.60 -26.73
C LEU A 368 5.56 -2.19 -25.72
N GLY A 369 6.28 -3.22 -26.18
CA GLY A 369 7.32 -3.91 -25.42
C GLY A 369 6.83 -5.14 -24.67
N ASP A 370 7.78 -5.90 -24.14
CA ASP A 370 7.51 -7.15 -23.42
C ASP A 370 6.61 -6.95 -22.20
N GLU A 371 6.68 -5.77 -21.58
CA GLU A 371 5.91 -5.40 -20.41
C GLU A 371 5.14 -4.09 -20.68
N PRO A 372 3.83 -4.01 -20.38
CA PRO A 372 3.00 -2.86 -20.79
C PRO A 372 3.37 -1.52 -20.12
N SER A 373 3.86 -1.55 -18.88
CA SER A 373 4.19 -0.34 -18.12
C SER A 373 5.40 -0.52 -17.21
N ARG A 374 6.46 0.27 -17.38
CA ARG A 374 7.65 0.18 -16.52
C ARG A 374 7.62 1.26 -15.46
N ASN A 375 7.28 0.89 -14.22
CA ASN A 375 7.11 1.83 -13.10
C ASN A 375 6.21 3.03 -13.51
N GLY A 376 5.05 2.73 -14.11
CA GLY A 376 4.06 3.71 -14.57
C GLY A 376 4.40 4.43 -15.89
N ARG A 377 5.59 4.22 -16.46
CA ARG A 377 5.98 4.74 -17.78
C ARG A 377 5.44 3.81 -18.86
N THR A 378 4.95 4.36 -19.96
CA THR A 378 4.42 3.57 -21.07
C THR A 378 4.84 4.16 -22.40
N LEU A 379 5.06 3.28 -23.38
CA LEU A 379 5.18 3.64 -24.79
C LEU A 379 4.12 2.83 -25.53
N SER A 380 3.29 3.48 -26.32
CA SER A 380 2.15 2.83 -26.98
C SER A 380 2.09 3.25 -28.44
N VAL A 381 1.63 2.34 -29.31
CA VAL A 381 1.04 2.73 -30.60
C VAL A 381 -0.39 3.12 -30.31
N TYR A 382 -0.86 4.20 -30.92
CA TYR A 382 -2.26 4.57 -30.80
C TYR A 382 -2.85 4.94 -32.15
N GLY A 383 -4.15 4.72 -32.27
CA GLY A 383 -4.97 5.14 -33.39
C GLY A 383 -6.20 5.89 -32.90
N ARG A 384 -6.66 6.86 -33.67
CA ARG A 384 -7.93 7.55 -33.39
C ARG A 384 -8.71 7.85 -34.66
N VAL A 385 -10.02 7.84 -34.53
CA VAL A 385 -10.98 8.32 -35.54
C VAL A 385 -11.87 9.33 -34.86
N LEU A 386 -12.11 10.45 -35.52
CA LEU A 386 -12.93 11.54 -35.04
C LEU A 386 -13.91 11.96 -36.13
N PHE A 387 -15.19 12.05 -35.80
CA PHE A 387 -16.22 12.61 -36.65
C PHE A 387 -16.73 13.88 -35.99
N ALA A 388 -16.78 14.99 -36.73
CA ALA A 388 -17.37 16.23 -36.24
C ALA A 388 -18.54 16.66 -37.14
N GLY A 389 -19.49 17.34 -36.54
CA GLY A 389 -20.67 17.88 -37.23
C GLY A 389 -21.08 19.24 -36.65
N THR A 390 -21.63 20.08 -37.52
CA THR A 390 -22.30 21.33 -37.15
C THR A 390 -23.78 21.03 -36.88
N GLY A 391 -24.40 21.75 -35.96
CA GLY A 391 -25.77 21.46 -35.53
C GLY A 391 -25.89 20.30 -34.53
N ARG A 392 -27.14 20.03 -34.11
CA ARG A 392 -27.47 18.96 -33.14
C ARG A 392 -27.75 17.61 -33.82
N THR A 393 -28.10 17.65 -35.09
CA THR A 393 -28.69 16.52 -35.83
C THR A 393 -27.79 16.01 -36.94
N ASP A 394 -26.80 16.79 -37.36
CA ASP A 394 -25.94 16.47 -38.48
C ASP A 394 -24.57 16.00 -37.99
N TYR A 395 -24.21 14.77 -38.33
CA TYR A 395 -23.02 14.09 -37.84
C TYR A 395 -22.07 13.75 -38.98
N ALA A 396 -20.75 13.74 -38.70
CA ALA A 396 -19.70 13.38 -39.66
C ALA A 396 -19.62 14.27 -40.91
N HIS A 397 -19.85 15.57 -40.74
CA HIS A 397 -19.49 16.62 -41.70
C HIS A 397 -17.99 16.63 -42.00
N SER A 398 -17.17 16.31 -41.01
CA SER A 398 -15.75 16.05 -41.16
C SER A 398 -15.33 14.75 -40.49
N MET A 399 -14.22 14.20 -40.98
CA MET A 399 -13.60 12.99 -40.48
C MET A 399 -12.10 13.22 -40.32
N GLY A 400 -11.59 13.04 -39.11
CA GLY A 400 -10.16 12.98 -38.78
C GLY A 400 -9.76 11.55 -38.46
N THR A 401 -8.61 11.11 -38.96
CA THR A 401 -8.01 9.81 -38.63
C THR A 401 -6.54 10.01 -38.29
N GLY A 402 -6.12 9.38 -37.21
CA GLY A 402 -4.79 9.50 -36.65
C GLY A 402 -4.18 8.16 -36.35
N VAL A 403 -2.91 7.97 -36.69
CA VAL A 403 -2.11 6.84 -36.21
C VAL A 403 -0.75 7.35 -35.78
N GLY A 404 -0.29 6.93 -34.60
CA GLY A 404 0.90 7.51 -33.99
C GLY A 404 1.48 6.72 -32.84
N LEU A 405 2.42 7.37 -32.16
CA LEU A 405 3.03 6.91 -30.92
C LEU A 405 2.62 7.81 -29.77
N ARG A 406 2.34 7.20 -28.63
CA ARG A 406 2.09 7.87 -27.35
C ARG A 406 3.17 7.46 -26.36
N TYR A 407 3.79 8.43 -25.72
CA TYR A 407 4.81 8.22 -24.70
C TYR A 407 4.44 8.91 -23.38
N LYS A 408 4.38 8.13 -22.30
CA LYS A 408 4.25 8.60 -20.92
C LYS A 408 5.61 8.50 -20.23
N PRO A 409 6.40 9.60 -20.17
CA PRO A 409 7.77 9.55 -19.64
C PRO A 409 7.87 9.31 -18.14
N PHE A 410 6.85 9.68 -17.35
CA PHE A 410 6.89 9.64 -15.90
C PHE A 410 5.76 8.77 -15.34
N GLY A 411 6.06 7.87 -14.40
CA GLY A 411 5.04 7.03 -13.78
C GLY A 411 4.12 7.76 -12.81
N THR A 412 4.68 8.73 -12.08
CA THR A 412 3.98 9.46 -11.02
C THR A 412 3.22 10.69 -11.51
N ARG A 413 3.36 11.05 -12.79
CA ARG A 413 2.71 12.21 -13.40
C ARG A 413 2.01 11.80 -14.69
N ASN A 414 0.80 12.32 -14.89
CA ASN A 414 -0.01 12.02 -16.07
C ASN A 414 0.35 12.96 -17.21
N ILE A 415 1.59 12.89 -17.70
CA ILE A 415 2.07 13.64 -18.87
C ILE A 415 2.18 12.66 -20.04
N ASN A 416 1.54 12.95 -21.17
CA ASN A 416 1.61 12.14 -22.37
C ASN A 416 2.07 13.01 -23.54
N LEU A 417 3.00 12.49 -24.32
CA LEU A 417 3.51 13.08 -25.55
C LEU A 417 3.06 12.22 -26.72
N TYR A 418 2.59 12.83 -27.78
CA TYR A 418 2.07 12.16 -28.96
C TYR A 418 2.75 12.67 -30.21
N SER A 419 3.00 11.75 -31.14
CA SER A 419 3.41 12.03 -32.51
C SER A 419 2.52 11.22 -33.43
N GLU A 420 1.74 11.88 -34.28
CA GLU A 420 0.63 11.29 -35.03
C GLU A 420 0.65 11.73 -36.49
N LEU A 421 0.57 10.76 -37.40
CA LEU A 421 0.19 11.03 -38.77
C LEU A 421 -1.32 11.25 -38.81
N TYR A 422 -1.72 12.49 -39.00
CA TYR A 422 -3.10 12.92 -38.97
C TYR A 422 -3.59 13.20 -40.38
N HIS A 423 -4.71 12.58 -40.74
CA HIS A 423 -5.40 12.79 -42.01
C HIS A 423 -6.79 13.32 -41.73
N GLN A 424 -7.19 14.39 -42.40
CA GLN A 424 -8.50 15.00 -42.24
C GLN A 424 -9.20 15.15 -43.58
N ARG A 425 -10.53 14.98 -43.55
CA ARG A 425 -11.44 15.17 -44.68
C ARG A 425 -12.64 15.99 -44.26
N GLN A 426 -13.10 16.85 -45.14
CA GLN A 426 -14.27 17.70 -44.92
C GLN A 426 -15.10 17.81 -46.18
N ILE A 427 -16.41 17.59 -46.03
CA ILE A 427 -17.38 17.68 -47.12
C ILE A 427 -17.73 19.15 -47.35
N ASP A 428 -17.93 19.53 -48.61
CA ASP A 428 -18.48 20.83 -48.98
C ASP A 428 -19.97 20.92 -48.59
N ASP A 429 -20.38 22.03 -47.99
CA ASP A 429 -21.75 22.30 -47.53
C ASP A 429 -22.80 22.07 -48.64
N ALA A 430 -22.45 22.30 -49.90
CA ALA A 430 -23.35 22.15 -51.05
C ALA A 430 -23.71 20.69 -51.39
N GLN A 431 -22.93 19.72 -50.91
CA GLN A 431 -23.05 18.29 -51.25
C GLN A 431 -23.33 17.41 -50.02
N TYR A 432 -23.45 18.00 -48.83
CA TYR A 432 -23.62 17.25 -47.59
C TYR A 432 -25.09 16.89 -47.34
N GLY A 433 -25.40 15.59 -47.37
CA GLY A 433 -26.75 15.04 -47.13
C GLY A 433 -27.12 14.77 -45.67
N GLY A 434 -26.17 14.92 -44.73
CA GLY A 434 -26.39 14.67 -43.29
C GLY A 434 -26.44 13.19 -42.91
N LEU A 435 -25.70 12.79 -41.87
CA LEU A 435 -25.97 11.54 -41.15
C LEU A 435 -26.61 11.86 -39.80
N THR A 436 -27.62 11.06 -39.42
CA THR A 436 -28.14 11.03 -38.04
C THR A 436 -27.30 10.10 -37.16
N LEU A 437 -27.37 10.27 -35.83
CA LEU A 437 -26.64 9.41 -34.88
C LEU A 437 -26.92 7.92 -35.07
N GLY A 438 -28.17 7.54 -35.36
CA GLY A 438 -28.54 6.15 -35.63
C GLY A 438 -28.00 5.60 -36.95
N GLN A 439 -27.65 6.47 -37.90
CA GLN A 439 -27.04 6.07 -39.17
C GLN A 439 -25.51 5.93 -39.07
N LEU A 440 -24.86 6.57 -38.08
CA LEU A 440 -23.43 6.40 -37.80
C LEU A 440 -23.04 4.97 -37.39
N ILE A 441 -24.00 4.18 -36.90
CA ILE A 441 -23.80 2.77 -36.55
C ILE A 441 -24.18 1.82 -37.69
N SER A 442 -24.71 2.33 -38.82
CA SER A 442 -25.14 1.52 -39.97
C SER A 442 -23.98 1.40 -40.98
N PRO A 443 -23.39 0.21 -41.18
CA PRO A 443 -22.22 0.04 -42.05
C PRO A 443 -22.44 0.51 -43.50
N SER A 444 -23.66 0.35 -44.02
CA SER A 444 -24.04 0.82 -45.37
C SER A 444 -24.02 2.34 -45.48
N LYS A 445 -24.61 3.05 -44.51
CA LYS A 445 -24.71 4.52 -44.50
C LYS A 445 -23.37 5.18 -44.21
N VAL A 446 -22.57 4.57 -43.33
CA VAL A 446 -21.18 4.98 -43.12
C VAL A 446 -20.37 4.74 -44.40
N GLY A 447 -20.58 3.61 -45.09
CA GLY A 447 -19.93 3.30 -46.36
C GLY A 447 -20.27 4.29 -47.47
N ASP A 448 -21.54 4.66 -47.62
CA ASP A 448 -22.01 5.67 -48.58
C ASP A 448 -21.40 7.06 -48.29
N ASN A 449 -21.51 7.54 -47.04
CA ASN A 449 -20.92 8.83 -46.63
C ASN A 449 -19.39 8.83 -46.74
N TYR A 450 -18.75 7.68 -46.52
CA TYR A 450 -17.32 7.51 -46.75
C TYR A 450 -16.96 7.52 -48.24
N GLY A 451 -17.86 7.08 -49.11
CA GLY A 451 -17.78 7.27 -50.56
C GLY A 451 -17.83 8.75 -50.95
N ASP A 452 -18.75 9.51 -50.36
CA ASP A 452 -18.87 10.95 -50.58
C ASP A 452 -17.62 11.71 -50.08
N LEU A 453 -17.11 11.35 -48.89
CA LEU A 453 -15.83 11.82 -48.35
C LEU A 453 -14.61 11.45 -49.22
N ARG A 454 -14.72 10.47 -50.12
CA ARG A 454 -13.65 10.13 -51.08
C ARG A 454 -13.76 10.93 -52.39
N GLY A 455 -14.97 11.27 -52.81
CA GLY A 455 -15.23 11.91 -54.11
C GLY A 455 -15.31 13.44 -54.07
N HIS A 456 -15.73 14.02 -52.95
CA HIS A 456 -16.19 15.42 -52.88
C HIS A 456 -15.70 16.19 -51.63
N ALA A 457 -14.61 15.72 -51.00
CA ALA A 457 -14.07 16.35 -49.80
C ALA A 457 -12.69 16.98 -50.03
N GLU A 458 -12.44 18.10 -49.36
CA GLU A 458 -11.08 18.60 -49.20
C GLU A 458 -10.31 17.71 -48.23
N THR A 459 -9.09 17.34 -48.59
CA THR A 459 -8.26 16.44 -47.78
C THR A 459 -6.96 17.12 -47.37
N SER A 460 -6.61 17.01 -46.09
CA SER A 460 -5.31 17.43 -45.58
C SER A 460 -4.62 16.28 -44.86
N ASN A 461 -3.30 16.28 -44.92
CA ASN A 461 -2.44 15.41 -44.13
C ASN A 461 -1.60 16.32 -43.24
N ASP A 462 -1.23 15.90 -42.06
CA ASP A 462 -0.25 16.60 -41.23
C ASP A 462 0.47 15.62 -40.31
N LEU A 463 1.64 16.02 -39.86
CA LEU A 463 2.23 15.47 -38.65
C LEU A 463 1.73 16.32 -37.49
N LEU A 464 0.99 15.69 -36.57
CA LEU A 464 0.49 16.29 -35.36
C LEU A 464 1.40 15.94 -34.18
N LEU A 465 1.92 16.97 -33.52
CA LEU A 465 2.58 16.83 -32.24
C LEU A 465 1.61 17.29 -31.15
N ARG A 466 1.34 16.43 -30.17
CA ARG A 466 0.41 16.76 -29.08
C ARG A 466 1.02 16.43 -27.73
N ALA A 467 0.70 17.23 -26.72
CA ALA A 467 1.08 17.01 -25.34
C ALA A 467 -0.12 17.20 -24.43
N THR A 468 -0.42 16.20 -23.60
CA THR A 468 -1.48 16.29 -22.59
C THR A 468 -0.88 16.15 -21.20
N ALA A 469 -1.39 16.88 -20.23
CA ALA A 469 -1.00 16.76 -18.83
C ALA A 469 -2.21 16.85 -17.90
N SER A 470 -2.22 16.06 -16.83
CA SER A 470 -3.16 16.19 -15.72
C SER A 470 -2.41 16.36 -14.40
N PHE A 471 -2.80 17.37 -13.64
CA PHE A 471 -2.24 17.73 -12.34
C PHE A 471 -3.34 17.88 -11.29
N LEU A 472 -2.95 17.88 -10.01
CA LEU A 472 -3.83 18.09 -8.84
C LEU A 472 -4.84 16.96 -8.58
N ASP A 473 -4.78 15.88 -9.35
CA ASP A 473 -5.60 14.66 -9.33
C ASP A 473 -4.89 13.48 -8.62
N GLN A 474 -3.89 13.76 -7.78
CA GLN A 474 -3.14 12.75 -7.02
C GLN A 474 -3.67 12.56 -5.59
N GLY A 475 -3.42 11.37 -5.02
CA GLY A 475 -3.73 11.06 -3.63
C GLY A 475 -5.22 11.20 -3.34
N LYS A 476 -5.56 12.03 -2.34
CA LYS A 476 -6.95 12.25 -1.91
C LYS A 476 -7.85 12.98 -2.93
N TRP A 477 -7.31 13.42 -4.07
CA TRP A 477 -8.06 14.11 -5.12
C TRP A 477 -8.24 13.24 -6.37
N ARG A 478 -7.82 11.96 -6.30
CA ARG A 478 -7.86 11.04 -7.44
C ARG A 478 -9.28 10.79 -7.91
N ASN A 479 -9.42 10.71 -9.23
CA ASN A 479 -10.61 10.29 -9.94
C ASN A 479 -10.56 8.78 -10.20
N ASP A 480 -10.60 8.00 -9.11
CA ASP A 480 -10.62 6.54 -9.14
C ASP A 480 -11.58 6.04 -8.06
N TRP A 481 -12.12 4.83 -8.22
CA TRP A 481 -13.02 4.23 -7.25
C TRP A 481 -12.34 4.10 -5.87
N ARG A 482 -13.13 4.33 -4.82
CA ARG A 482 -12.68 4.20 -3.42
C ARG A 482 -13.51 3.12 -2.75
N ALA A 483 -12.91 2.00 -2.40
CA ALA A 483 -13.66 0.87 -1.85
C ALA A 483 -14.25 1.17 -0.45
N ASP A 484 -13.59 2.04 0.31
CA ASP A 484 -13.82 2.29 1.74
C ASP A 484 -14.42 3.66 2.08
N GLU A 485 -14.58 4.53 1.09
CA GLU A 485 -15.17 5.86 1.26
C GLU A 485 -16.52 5.92 0.52
N ASP A 486 -17.57 6.46 1.13
CA ASP A 486 -18.88 6.64 0.47
C ASP A 486 -18.96 7.93 -0.36
N GLU A 487 -18.12 8.91 -0.03
CA GLU A 487 -18.01 10.19 -0.73
C GLU A 487 -16.59 10.74 -0.67
N TRP A 488 -16.19 11.55 -1.65
CA TRP A 488 -14.88 12.19 -1.66
C TRP A 488 -14.82 13.43 -2.56
N ASP A 489 -13.87 14.32 -2.27
CA ASP A 489 -13.59 15.45 -3.17
C ASP A 489 -12.69 15.05 -4.35
N GLU A 490 -12.95 15.65 -5.51
CA GLU A 490 -12.12 15.52 -6.71
C GLU A 490 -11.71 16.90 -7.24
N ARG A 491 -10.49 16.99 -7.76
CA ARG A 491 -10.06 18.13 -8.56
C ARG A 491 -8.97 17.73 -9.54
N PHE A 492 -8.90 18.46 -10.65
CA PHE A 492 -7.81 18.32 -11.59
C PHE A 492 -7.57 19.62 -12.35
N LEU A 493 -6.36 19.74 -12.87
CA LEU A 493 -5.95 20.74 -13.85
C LEU A 493 -5.44 20.00 -15.09
N TYR A 494 -6.24 20.00 -16.14
CA TYR A 494 -5.96 19.35 -17.41
C TYR A 494 -5.39 20.36 -18.41
N HIS A 495 -4.35 19.96 -19.12
CA HIS A 495 -3.78 20.70 -20.23
C HIS A 495 -3.69 19.82 -21.47
N ASP A 496 -3.98 20.39 -22.62
CA ASP A 496 -3.83 19.76 -23.92
C ASP A 496 -3.32 20.79 -24.93
N ALA A 497 -2.17 20.50 -25.52
CA ALA A 497 -1.54 21.32 -26.53
C ALA A 497 -1.30 20.50 -27.78
N ALA A 498 -1.64 21.03 -28.94
CA ALA A 498 -1.45 20.36 -30.22
C ALA A 498 -0.90 21.32 -31.27
N TRP A 499 -0.05 20.79 -32.15
CA TRP A 499 0.59 21.52 -33.23
C TRP A 499 0.55 20.70 -34.52
N TRP A 500 -0.10 21.26 -35.53
CA TRP A 500 -0.12 20.75 -36.90
C TRP A 500 1.06 21.34 -37.65
N THR A 501 2.11 20.53 -37.84
CA THR A 501 3.42 21.04 -38.27
C THR A 501 3.43 21.64 -39.67
N ARG A 502 2.57 21.16 -40.58
CA ARG A 502 2.49 21.63 -41.97
C ARG A 502 1.52 22.79 -42.12
N ALA A 503 0.36 22.71 -41.49
CA ALA A 503 -0.61 23.79 -41.48
C ALA A 503 -0.09 25.01 -40.68
N GLY A 504 0.75 24.77 -39.67
CA GLY A 504 1.21 25.79 -38.74
C GLY A 504 0.20 26.10 -37.63
N ASP A 505 -0.91 25.37 -37.57
CA ASP A 505 -1.98 25.61 -36.62
C ASP A 505 -1.62 25.10 -35.23
N HIS A 506 -2.02 25.86 -34.21
CA HIS A 506 -1.82 25.52 -32.80
C HIS A 506 -3.15 25.44 -32.08
N GLN A 507 -3.25 24.51 -31.14
CA GLN A 507 -4.36 24.41 -30.21
C GLN A 507 -3.84 24.29 -28.79
N TRP A 508 -4.51 24.98 -27.88
CA TRP A 508 -4.24 24.93 -26.45
C TRP A 508 -5.55 24.87 -25.66
N LEU A 509 -5.65 23.96 -24.71
CA LEU A 509 -6.75 23.84 -23.77
C LEU A 509 -6.17 23.71 -22.35
N SER A 510 -6.69 24.52 -21.44
CA SER A 510 -6.45 24.41 -19.99
C SER A 510 -7.79 24.34 -19.28
N ARG A 511 -8.04 23.30 -18.50
CA ARG A 511 -9.29 23.14 -17.74
C ARG A 511 -9.00 22.80 -16.29
N TYR A 512 -9.45 23.65 -15.38
CA TYR A 512 -9.50 23.36 -13.95
C TYR A 512 -10.91 22.92 -13.57
N GLN A 513 -11.04 21.81 -12.87
CA GLN A 513 -12.32 21.29 -12.38
C GLN A 513 -12.22 20.92 -10.90
N ARG A 514 -13.28 21.18 -10.14
CA ARG A 514 -13.41 20.74 -8.75
C ARG A 514 -14.85 20.34 -8.45
N GLY A 515 -15.02 19.20 -7.80
CA GLY A 515 -16.33 18.67 -7.41
C GLY A 515 -16.25 17.79 -6.18
N HIS A 516 -17.41 17.30 -5.77
CA HIS A 516 -17.58 16.33 -4.70
C HIS A 516 -18.35 15.14 -5.25
N THR A 517 -17.86 13.94 -5.00
CA THR A 517 -18.33 12.69 -5.58
C THR A 517 -19.04 11.89 -4.50
N TRP A 518 -20.25 11.45 -4.78
CA TRP A 518 -21.04 10.55 -3.93
C TRP A 518 -21.18 9.20 -4.61
N LYS A 519 -21.01 8.11 -3.87
CA LYS A 519 -21.46 6.79 -4.31
C LYS A 519 -22.97 6.74 -4.34
N LEU A 520 -23.51 6.09 -5.38
CA LEU A 520 -24.93 5.80 -5.42
C LEU A 520 -25.24 4.56 -4.58
N PRO A 521 -26.38 4.52 -3.87
CA PRO A 521 -26.79 3.36 -3.07
C PRO A 521 -27.26 2.22 -3.99
N SER A 522 -26.30 1.52 -4.59
CA SER A 522 -26.53 0.41 -5.52
C SER A 522 -25.44 -0.64 -5.34
N ASP A 523 -25.73 -1.89 -5.72
CA ASP A 523 -24.74 -2.98 -5.72
C ASP A 523 -23.67 -2.84 -6.81
N THR A 524 -23.76 -1.80 -7.64
CA THR A 524 -22.82 -1.50 -8.71
C THR A 524 -21.93 -0.32 -8.36
N ALA A 525 -20.69 -0.30 -8.86
CA ALA A 525 -19.77 0.80 -8.65
C ALA A 525 -20.18 2.03 -9.48
N GLN A 526 -21.08 2.84 -8.94
CA GLN A 526 -21.58 4.06 -9.58
C GLN A 526 -21.42 5.26 -8.65
N THR A 527 -21.12 6.42 -9.25
CA THR A 527 -21.06 7.69 -8.54
C THR A 527 -21.77 8.80 -9.28
N LEU A 528 -22.12 9.84 -8.51
CA LEU A 528 -22.61 11.10 -9.00
C LEU A 528 -21.74 12.23 -8.44
N MET A 529 -21.33 13.16 -9.29
CA MET A 529 -20.47 14.29 -8.91
C MET A 529 -20.96 15.57 -9.58
N PRO A 530 -21.62 16.49 -8.85
CA PRO A 530 -21.68 17.88 -9.23
C PRO A 530 -20.31 18.56 -9.08
N TYR A 531 -20.00 19.46 -10.00
CA TYR A 531 -18.72 20.17 -10.04
C TYR A 531 -18.86 21.56 -10.66
N GLY A 532 -17.88 22.41 -10.38
CA GLY A 532 -17.61 23.63 -11.12
C GLY A 532 -16.31 23.52 -11.90
N PHE A 533 -16.19 24.30 -12.96
CA PHE A 533 -14.97 24.33 -13.77
C PHE A 533 -14.65 25.72 -14.32
N LEU A 534 -13.39 25.92 -14.66
CA LEU A 534 -12.88 27.05 -15.45
C LEU A 534 -12.06 26.49 -16.60
N GLU A 535 -12.35 26.92 -17.81
CA GLU A 535 -11.72 26.43 -19.03
C GLU A 535 -11.24 27.59 -19.89
N PHE A 536 -10.00 27.49 -20.35
CA PHE A 536 -9.38 28.37 -21.31
C PHE A 536 -9.02 27.57 -22.55
N SER A 537 -9.52 27.98 -23.70
CA SER A 537 -9.21 27.41 -25.00
C SER A 537 -8.57 28.48 -25.88
N SER A 538 -7.55 28.09 -26.65
CA SER A 538 -6.98 28.91 -27.71
C SER A 538 -6.73 28.06 -28.95
N GLN A 539 -6.97 28.65 -30.12
CA GLN A 539 -6.68 28.07 -31.43
C GLN A 539 -6.11 29.17 -32.32
N ASP A 540 -5.18 28.78 -33.19
CA ASP A 540 -4.55 29.70 -34.14
C ASP A 540 -4.63 29.13 -35.56
N PRO A 541 -5.83 28.99 -36.13
CA PRO A 541 -6.00 28.58 -37.53
C PRO A 541 -5.41 29.64 -38.45
N SER A 542 -4.52 29.28 -39.37
CA SER A 542 -4.02 30.19 -40.42
C SER A 542 -3.44 31.53 -39.92
N ASN A 543 -2.85 31.54 -38.71
CA ASN A 543 -2.36 32.72 -37.98
C ASN A 543 -3.44 33.73 -37.50
N ASP A 544 -4.70 33.31 -37.35
CA ASP A 544 -5.75 34.08 -36.69
C ASP A 544 -5.95 33.58 -35.25
N TRP A 545 -5.26 34.21 -34.29
CA TRP A 545 -5.33 33.82 -32.88
C TRP A 545 -6.72 34.05 -32.29
N ARG A 546 -7.34 32.95 -31.85
CA ARG A 546 -8.67 32.92 -31.26
C ARG A 546 -8.62 32.29 -29.88
N GLN A 547 -9.34 32.87 -28.94
CA GLN A 547 -9.39 32.38 -27.56
C GLN A 547 -10.80 32.40 -26.99
N ASP A 548 -11.08 31.54 -26.02
CA ASP A 548 -12.30 31.57 -25.21
C ASP A 548 -11.97 31.20 -23.77
N LEU A 549 -12.51 31.98 -22.84
CA LEU A 549 -12.52 31.70 -21.42
C LEU A 549 -13.95 31.43 -21.02
N ARG A 550 -14.21 30.26 -20.42
CA ARG A 550 -15.55 29.87 -19.97
C ARG A 550 -15.53 29.23 -18.59
N THR A 551 -16.66 29.32 -17.93
CA THR A 551 -16.93 28.70 -16.64
C THR A 551 -18.26 27.98 -16.67
N GLY A 552 -18.54 27.17 -15.66
CA GLY A 552 -19.81 26.49 -15.60
C GLY A 552 -19.98 25.58 -14.41
N LEU A 553 -21.17 24.99 -14.36
CA LEU A 553 -21.54 23.95 -13.41
C LEU A 553 -21.90 22.70 -14.20
N GLY A 554 -21.47 21.55 -13.70
CA GLY A 554 -21.75 20.27 -14.32
C GLY A 554 -22.16 19.21 -13.32
N LEU A 555 -22.77 18.16 -13.85
CA LEU A 555 -23.09 16.93 -13.15
C LEU A 555 -22.52 15.77 -13.95
N ARG A 556 -21.70 14.94 -13.31
CA ARG A 556 -21.14 13.72 -13.88
C ARG A 556 -21.70 12.52 -13.16
N TRP A 557 -22.28 11.60 -13.92
CA TRP A 557 -22.51 10.23 -13.50
C TRP A 557 -21.39 9.34 -14.05
N GLN A 558 -20.87 8.44 -13.23
CA GLN A 558 -19.80 7.52 -13.64
C GLN A 558 -20.08 6.12 -13.12
N TRP A 559 -19.89 5.13 -13.98
CA TRP A 559 -20.04 3.71 -13.68
C TRP A 559 -18.74 2.99 -14.01
N TRP A 560 -18.21 2.21 -13.07
CA TRP A 560 -17.07 1.32 -13.27
C TRP A 560 -17.53 -0.13 -13.34
N PHE A 561 -16.92 -0.92 -14.23
CA PHE A 561 -17.31 -2.30 -14.50
C PHE A 561 -16.13 -3.13 -15.00
N ASP A 562 -16.37 -4.43 -15.26
CA ASP A 562 -15.36 -5.37 -15.76
C ASP A 562 -14.15 -5.56 -14.81
N ASP A 563 -14.43 -5.69 -13.50
CA ASP A 563 -13.45 -6.18 -12.54
C ASP A 563 -13.42 -7.71 -12.53
N ASP A 564 -12.34 -8.27 -11.97
CA ASP A 564 -12.27 -9.70 -11.70
C ASP A 564 -11.51 -9.97 -10.39
N ARG A 565 -11.18 -11.25 -10.16
CA ARG A 565 -10.44 -11.67 -8.98
C ARG A 565 -9.13 -10.89 -8.76
N TYR A 566 -8.42 -10.58 -9.84
CA TYR A 566 -7.07 -10.02 -9.83
C TYR A 566 -6.98 -8.57 -10.31
N ASN A 567 -7.97 -8.10 -11.05
CA ASN A 567 -7.98 -6.79 -11.69
C ASN A 567 -9.08 -5.92 -11.10
N ALA A 568 -8.77 -4.64 -10.91
CA ALA A 568 -9.79 -3.64 -10.62
C ALA A 568 -10.62 -3.38 -11.89
N TYR A 569 -11.62 -2.51 -11.78
CA TYR A 569 -12.47 -2.14 -12.91
C TYR A 569 -11.66 -1.75 -14.14
N ARG A 570 -11.78 -2.55 -15.20
CA ARG A 570 -11.14 -2.24 -16.48
C ARG A 570 -11.97 -1.29 -17.32
N GLY A 571 -13.29 -1.37 -17.18
CA GLY A 571 -14.23 -0.55 -17.90
C GLY A 571 -14.72 0.64 -17.08
N SER A 572 -14.98 1.76 -17.75
CA SER A 572 -15.78 2.84 -17.16
C SER A 572 -16.64 3.55 -18.20
N LEU A 573 -17.85 3.93 -17.80
CA LEU A 573 -18.77 4.78 -18.54
C LEU A 573 -18.98 6.08 -17.77
N LYS A 574 -18.69 7.21 -18.39
CA LYS A 574 -18.90 8.55 -17.83
C LYS A 574 -19.93 9.27 -18.67
N VAL A 575 -20.95 9.83 -18.02
CA VAL A 575 -21.91 10.73 -18.66
C VAL A 575 -21.89 12.04 -17.91
N ARG A 576 -21.74 13.15 -18.62
CA ARG A 576 -21.69 14.49 -18.05
C ARG A 576 -22.67 15.43 -18.74
N ALA A 577 -23.29 16.28 -17.96
CA ALA A 577 -24.07 17.42 -18.41
C ALA A 577 -23.51 18.69 -17.78
N GLU A 578 -23.20 19.69 -18.59
CA GLU A 578 -22.57 20.93 -18.14
C GLU A 578 -23.32 22.13 -18.71
N TYR A 579 -23.68 23.08 -17.86
CA TYR A 579 -24.02 24.41 -18.33
C TYR A 579 -22.75 25.24 -18.46
N GLN A 580 -22.45 25.71 -19.67
CA GLN A 580 -21.27 26.49 -19.98
C GLN A 580 -21.63 27.95 -20.23
N GLN A 581 -20.89 28.85 -19.61
CA GLN A 581 -21.01 30.29 -19.76
C GLN A 581 -19.66 30.88 -20.20
N SER A 582 -19.64 31.53 -21.36
CA SER A 582 -18.50 32.30 -21.83
C SER A 582 -18.31 33.53 -20.95
N LEU A 583 -17.06 33.75 -20.55
CA LEU A 583 -16.59 34.91 -19.81
C LEU A 583 -15.90 35.92 -20.73
N GLY A 584 -15.53 35.48 -21.94
CA GLY A 584 -14.94 36.34 -22.98
C GLY A 584 -14.16 35.54 -24.01
N GLY A 585 -13.87 36.20 -25.14
CA GLY A 585 -13.10 35.65 -26.24
C GLY A 585 -13.91 35.49 -27.52
N ASN A 586 -13.20 35.28 -28.64
CA ASN A 586 -13.78 35.20 -29.97
C ASN A 586 -13.85 33.76 -30.53
N LEU A 587 -13.22 32.78 -29.87
CA LEU A 587 -13.13 31.42 -30.41
C LEU A 587 -14.51 30.74 -30.54
N TYR A 588 -15.41 31.02 -29.61
CA TYR A 588 -16.75 30.41 -29.56
C TYR A 588 -17.87 31.44 -29.60
N GLU A 589 -17.56 32.67 -30.04
CA GLU A 589 -18.53 33.76 -30.24
C GLU A 589 -19.43 34.03 -29.02
N HIS A 590 -18.86 33.96 -27.81
CA HIS A 590 -19.56 34.16 -26.53
C HIS A 590 -20.78 33.26 -26.30
N ALA A 591 -20.86 32.13 -27.00
CA ALA A 591 -22.01 31.26 -26.91
C ALA A 591 -22.05 30.49 -25.58
N ASN A 592 -23.26 30.41 -25.04
CA ASN A 592 -23.57 29.75 -23.78
C ASN A 592 -24.52 28.59 -24.05
N GLY A 593 -24.52 27.59 -23.17
CA GLY A 593 -25.56 26.55 -23.19
C GLY A 593 -25.14 25.23 -22.58
N LEU A 594 -25.93 24.21 -22.88
CA LEU A 594 -25.75 22.88 -22.33
C LEU A 594 -24.77 22.06 -23.20
N LEU A 595 -23.72 21.55 -22.58
CA LEU A 595 -22.87 20.50 -23.12
C LEU A 595 -23.30 19.16 -22.54
N LEU A 596 -23.41 18.14 -23.39
CA LEU A 596 -23.58 16.74 -22.99
C LEU A 596 -22.37 15.95 -23.48
N GLY A 597 -21.84 15.07 -22.63
CA GLY A 597 -20.74 14.19 -23.00
C GLY A 597 -20.95 12.79 -22.47
N ALA A 598 -20.61 11.79 -23.28
CA ALA A 598 -20.53 10.39 -22.89
C ALA A 598 -19.14 9.84 -23.27
N GLU A 599 -18.50 9.12 -22.37
CA GLU A 599 -17.19 8.50 -22.57
C GLU A 599 -17.22 7.07 -22.02
N LEU A 600 -16.98 6.09 -22.88
CA LEU A 600 -16.81 4.69 -22.54
C LEU A 600 -15.34 4.33 -22.73
N THR A 601 -14.72 3.75 -21.70
CA THR A 601 -13.38 3.16 -21.79
C THR A 601 -13.46 1.69 -21.43
N ILE A 602 -12.81 0.84 -22.20
CA ILE A 602 -12.67 -0.61 -21.95
C ILE A 602 -11.20 -1.01 -22.07
#